data_AF-A0A3M1RQA5-F1
#
_entry.id   AF-A0A3M1RQA5-F1
#
_cell.length_a   1.000
_cell.length_b   1.000
_cell.length_c   1.000
_cell.angle_alpha   90.00
_cell.angle_beta   90.00
_cell.angle_gamma   90.00
#
_symmetry.space_group_name_H-M   'P 1'
#
loop_
_entity.id
_entity.type
_entity.pdbx_description
1 polymer ?
#
loop_
_entity_poly.entity_id
_entity_poly.type
_entity_poly.pdbx_seq_one_letter_code
_entity_poly.pdbx_strand_id
1 'polypeptide(L)'
;MVQFDTQDPYEVLHHFAPLQEIPALTRETYVPRAATPLLDALGRGINELEHSLAVIPEAVRPSKVVFVVITDGQENSSREFRKEQIVKMIREKQEKDGWQFVFLSADLEAIEDAMGYGFHAASSMAFDKTESGVGDAFASLSARLADYRGARASEVAFHEEDRQRQEGERRRRR
;
A
#
# COMPACT_ATOMS: atom_id res chain seq x y z
N MET A 1 4.33 -4.49 8.92
CA MET A 1 5.06 -3.58 8.01
C MET A 1 6.15 -4.39 7.35
N VAL A 2 6.21 -4.29 6.03
CA VAL A 2 7.15 -5.03 5.19
C VAL A 2 7.92 -4.01 4.36
N GLN A 3 9.22 -4.22 4.23
CA GLN A 3 10.05 -3.58 3.21
C GLN A 3 10.34 -4.61 2.12
N PHE A 4 10.50 -4.18 0.89
CA PHE A 4 10.83 -5.07 -0.22
C PHE A 4 11.81 -4.42 -1.18
N ASP A 5 12.78 -5.20 -1.63
CA ASP A 5 13.78 -4.84 -2.63
C ASP A 5 14.49 -6.08 -3.18
N THR A 6 15.48 -5.94 -4.08
CA THR A 6 16.15 -7.12 -4.64
C THR A 6 17.15 -7.82 -3.73
N GLN A 7 17.55 -7.22 -2.59
CA GLN A 7 18.35 -7.91 -1.58
C GLN A 7 17.46 -8.79 -0.70
N ASP A 8 16.29 -8.27 -0.32
CA ASP A 8 15.23 -9.04 0.30
C ASP A 8 13.85 -8.65 -0.30
N PRO A 9 13.25 -9.52 -1.15
CA PRO A 9 11.98 -9.21 -1.80
C PRO A 9 10.79 -9.17 -0.84
N TYR A 10 10.97 -9.58 0.43
CA TYR A 10 9.93 -9.52 1.45
C TYR A 10 10.56 -9.54 2.87
N GLU A 11 11.03 -8.38 3.32
CA GLU A 11 11.61 -8.19 4.65
C GLU A 11 10.53 -7.74 5.65
N VAL A 12 10.20 -8.59 6.62
CA VAL A 12 9.23 -8.25 7.67
C VAL A 12 9.92 -7.43 8.76
N LEU A 13 9.70 -6.12 8.76
CA LEU A 13 10.21 -5.22 9.80
C LEU A 13 9.37 -5.27 11.08
N HIS A 14 8.04 -5.37 10.94
CA HIS A 14 7.12 -5.47 12.07
C HIS A 14 5.97 -6.43 11.77
N HIS A 15 5.84 -7.49 12.56
CA HIS A 15 4.74 -8.46 12.47
C HIS A 15 3.74 -8.24 13.59
N PHE A 16 2.47 -7.94 13.26
CA PHE A 16 1.33 -7.82 14.20
C PHE A 16 1.58 -7.07 15.51
N ALA A 17 2.49 -6.10 15.50
CA ALA A 17 2.87 -5.34 16.70
C ALA A 17 1.90 -4.18 16.96
N PRO A 18 1.60 -3.86 18.23
CA PRO A 18 0.82 -2.68 18.60
C PRO A 18 1.43 -1.40 18.04
N LEU A 19 0.60 -0.51 17.50
CA LEU A 19 1.09 0.70 16.84
C LEU A 19 1.95 1.57 17.77
N GLN A 20 1.67 1.59 19.08
CA GLN A 20 2.41 2.36 20.06
C GLN A 20 3.83 1.82 20.31
N GLU A 21 4.09 0.58 19.92
CA GLU A 21 5.39 -0.09 20.07
C GLU A 21 6.25 0.01 18.80
N ILE A 22 5.70 0.56 17.71
CA ILE A 22 6.43 0.73 16.45
C ILE A 22 7.34 1.96 16.55
N PRO A 23 8.68 1.80 16.49
CA PRO A 23 9.59 2.92 16.49
C PRO A 23 9.48 3.72 15.19
N ALA A 24 9.89 4.99 15.23
CA ALA A 24 10.01 5.79 14.01
C ALA A 24 11.02 5.14 13.05
N LEU A 25 10.73 5.20 11.74
CA LEU A 25 11.66 4.77 10.72
C LEU A 25 12.90 5.65 10.75
N THR A 26 14.06 5.02 10.61
CA THR A 26 15.37 5.68 10.53
C THR A 26 16.08 5.23 9.27
N ARG A 27 17.18 5.91 8.91
CA ARG A 27 18.04 5.49 7.79
C ARG A 27 18.78 4.17 8.04
N GLU A 28 18.67 3.61 9.23
CA GLU A 28 19.25 2.32 9.60
C GLU A 28 18.20 1.20 9.52
N THR A 29 16.93 1.54 9.80
CA THR A 29 15.82 0.58 9.87
C THR A 29 14.92 0.57 8.63
N TYR A 30 15.05 1.57 7.75
CA TYR A 30 14.37 1.64 6.46
C TYR A 30 15.37 2.08 5.39
N VAL A 31 15.83 1.11 4.61
CA VAL A 31 16.94 1.29 3.67
C VAL A 31 16.51 0.82 2.28
N PRO A 32 16.12 1.74 1.38
CA PRO A 32 15.82 1.39 0.00
C PRO A 32 17.06 0.80 -0.68
N ARG A 33 16.91 -0.34 -1.38
CA ARG A 33 18.00 -1.03 -2.08
C ARG A 33 17.56 -1.38 -3.50
N ALA A 34 18.39 -1.08 -4.50
CA ALA A 34 18.28 -1.62 -5.85
C ALA A 34 16.90 -1.48 -6.56
N ALA A 35 16.16 -2.58 -6.76
CA ALA A 35 15.00 -2.66 -7.66
C ALA A 35 13.72 -3.12 -6.93
N THR A 36 12.61 -3.25 -7.67
CA THR A 36 11.26 -3.33 -7.10
C THR A 36 10.58 -4.66 -7.46
N PRO A 37 10.68 -5.69 -6.60
CA PRO A 37 9.95 -6.95 -6.74
C PRO A 37 8.52 -6.82 -6.18
N LEU A 38 7.72 -5.93 -6.78
CA LEU A 38 6.38 -5.55 -6.34
C LEU A 38 5.38 -6.72 -6.34
N LEU A 39 5.33 -7.52 -7.41
CA LEU A 39 4.42 -8.68 -7.48
C LEU A 39 4.76 -9.72 -6.41
N ASP A 40 6.05 -9.98 -6.17
CA ASP A 40 6.47 -10.90 -5.12
C ASP A 40 6.10 -10.38 -3.73
N ALA A 41 6.32 -9.07 -3.49
CA ALA A 41 5.93 -8.43 -2.24
C ALA A 41 4.41 -8.49 -2.00
N LEU A 42 3.61 -8.25 -3.04
CA LEU A 42 2.14 -8.36 -3.00
C LEU A 42 1.68 -9.78 -2.70
N GLY A 43 2.18 -10.76 -3.45
CA GLY A 43 1.78 -12.15 -3.32
C GLY A 43 2.11 -12.72 -1.95
N ARG A 44 3.35 -12.51 -1.49
CA ARG A 44 3.78 -12.90 -0.14
C ARG A 44 3.00 -12.17 0.94
N GLY A 45 2.80 -10.86 0.79
CA GLY A 45 2.07 -10.04 1.75
C GLY A 45 0.62 -10.46 1.94
N ILE A 46 -0.09 -10.75 0.84
CA ILE A 46 -1.47 -11.23 0.91
C ILE A 46 -1.52 -12.60 1.59
N ASN A 47 -0.65 -13.53 1.18
CA ASN A 47 -0.61 -14.87 1.76
C ASN A 47 -0.29 -14.82 3.26
N GLU A 48 0.76 -14.11 3.66
CA GLU A 48 1.16 -14.03 5.07
C GLU A 48 0.07 -13.39 5.94
N LEU A 49 -0.55 -12.32 5.45
CA LEU A 49 -1.64 -11.65 6.18
C LEU A 49 -2.85 -12.58 6.32
N GLU A 50 -3.22 -13.32 5.27
CA GLU A 50 -4.29 -14.31 5.33
C GLU A 50 -4.00 -15.40 6.37
N HIS A 51 -2.80 -15.99 6.35
CA HIS A 51 -2.40 -17.01 7.32
C HIS A 51 -2.43 -16.46 8.75
N SER A 52 -1.94 -15.23 8.94
CA SER A 52 -1.92 -14.59 10.25
C SER A 52 -3.33 -14.30 10.76
N LEU A 53 -4.27 -13.90 9.89
CA LEU A 53 -5.66 -13.68 10.28
C LEU A 53 -6.41 -14.98 10.57
N ALA A 54 -6.09 -16.08 9.88
CA ALA A 54 -6.72 -17.38 10.04
C ALA A 54 -6.48 -17.99 11.43
N VAL A 55 -5.32 -17.72 12.05
CA VAL A 55 -4.99 -18.20 13.39
C VAL A 55 -5.55 -17.33 14.52
N ILE A 56 -6.06 -16.14 14.20
CA ILE A 56 -6.68 -15.25 15.19
C ILE A 56 -8.12 -15.73 15.47
N PRO A 57 -8.50 -15.90 16.76
CA PRO A 57 -9.86 -16.27 17.13
C PRO A 57 -10.89 -15.25 16.59
N GLU A 58 -12.02 -15.75 16.10
CA GLU A 58 -13.08 -14.94 15.48
C GLU A 58 -13.48 -13.72 16.33
N ALA A 59 -13.59 -13.91 17.65
CA ALA A 59 -14.02 -12.88 18.59
C ALA A 59 -13.09 -11.65 18.66
N VAL A 60 -11.82 -11.80 18.25
CA VAL A 60 -10.81 -10.73 18.27
C VAL A 60 -10.18 -10.49 16.90
N ARG A 61 -10.69 -11.13 15.85
CA ARG A 61 -10.23 -10.90 14.48
C ARG A 61 -10.61 -9.48 14.05
N PRO A 62 -9.72 -8.73 13.37
CA PRO A 62 -10.06 -7.40 12.90
C PRO A 62 -11.23 -7.45 11.92
N SER A 63 -12.19 -6.53 12.09
CA SER A 63 -13.36 -6.40 11.20
C SER A 63 -13.07 -5.66 9.91
N LYS A 64 -11.90 -5.00 9.80
CA LYS A 64 -11.48 -4.21 8.65
C LYS A 64 -10.00 -4.46 8.38
N VAL A 65 -9.66 -4.72 7.12
CA VAL A 65 -8.28 -4.90 6.67
C VAL A 65 -8.01 -3.88 5.57
N VAL A 66 -6.92 -3.13 5.72
CA VAL A 66 -6.43 -2.21 4.70
C VAL A 66 -4.98 -2.55 4.37
N PHE A 67 -4.75 -2.95 3.13
CA PHE A 67 -3.45 -3.27 2.57
C PHE A 67 -2.95 -2.05 1.78
N VAL A 68 -1.95 -1.35 2.33
CA VAL A 68 -1.37 -0.14 1.71
C VAL A 68 -0.03 -0.48 1.08
N VAL A 69 0.13 -0.12 -0.18
CA VAL A 69 1.39 -0.21 -0.92
C VAL A 69 1.89 1.19 -1.19
N ILE A 70 3.16 1.43 -0.89
CA ILE A 70 3.85 2.69 -1.16
C ILE A 70 5.15 2.35 -1.88
N THR A 71 5.37 2.93 -3.06
CA THR A 71 6.57 2.70 -3.88
C THR A 71 6.96 3.98 -4.63
N ASP A 72 8.22 4.10 -5.03
CA ASP A 72 8.70 5.15 -5.93
C ASP A 72 9.15 4.62 -7.30
N GLY A 73 8.94 3.32 -7.56
CA GLY A 73 9.26 2.67 -8.82
C GLY A 73 8.30 1.55 -9.21
N GLN A 74 8.41 1.15 -10.48
CA GLN A 74 7.61 0.10 -11.12
C GLN A 74 8.15 -1.30 -10.85
N GLU A 75 7.29 -2.31 -11.01
CA GLU A 75 7.68 -3.72 -11.03
C GLU A 75 8.78 -3.99 -12.06
N ASN A 76 9.90 -4.58 -11.63
CA ASN A 76 11.01 -4.92 -12.52
C ASN A 76 11.88 -6.10 -12.05
N SER A 77 11.48 -6.85 -11.01
CA SER A 77 12.35 -7.86 -10.41
C SER A 77 11.67 -9.09 -9.80
N SER A 78 10.33 -9.16 -9.83
CA SER A 78 9.58 -10.29 -9.31
C SER A 78 9.83 -11.57 -10.10
N ARG A 79 9.84 -12.71 -9.39
CA ARG A 79 10.14 -14.05 -9.95
C ARG A 79 9.18 -15.14 -9.47
N GLU A 80 8.44 -14.92 -8.39
CA GLU A 80 7.57 -15.92 -7.76
C GLU A 80 6.11 -15.77 -8.21
N PHE A 81 5.63 -14.53 -8.31
CA PHE A 81 4.24 -14.24 -8.68
C PHE A 81 4.13 -13.58 -10.05
N ARG A 82 3.20 -14.08 -10.86
CA ARG A 82 2.80 -13.44 -12.11
C ARG A 82 1.66 -12.46 -11.90
N LYS A 83 1.56 -11.47 -12.80
CA LYS A 83 0.52 -10.43 -12.79
C LYS A 83 -0.89 -11.01 -12.62
N GLU A 84 -1.23 -12.05 -13.37
CA GLU A 84 -2.57 -12.66 -13.36
C GLU A 84 -2.90 -13.30 -12.02
N GLN A 85 -1.89 -13.83 -11.32
CA GLN A 85 -2.05 -14.39 -9.98
C GLN A 85 -2.37 -13.28 -8.99
N ILE A 86 -1.64 -12.16 -9.05
CA ILE A 86 -1.87 -10.99 -8.18
C ILE A 86 -3.25 -10.39 -8.40
N VAL A 87 -3.68 -10.21 -9.66
CA VAL A 87 -5.03 -9.74 -9.99
C VAL A 87 -6.10 -10.62 -9.35
N LYS A 88 -5.96 -11.95 -9.47
CA LYS A 88 -6.90 -12.90 -8.87
C LYS A 88 -6.91 -12.79 -7.35
N MET A 89 -5.73 -12.71 -6.72
CA MET A 89 -5.60 -12.63 -5.26
C MET A 89 -6.23 -11.36 -4.71
N ILE A 90 -5.90 -10.18 -5.28
CA ILE A 90 -6.47 -8.89 -4.87
C ILE A 90 -7.99 -8.92 -4.99
N ARG A 91 -8.50 -9.35 -6.16
CA ARG A 91 -9.95 -9.44 -6.41
C ARG A 91 -10.65 -10.34 -5.41
N GLU A 92 -10.08 -11.52 -5.13
CA GLU A 92 -10.65 -12.47 -4.18
C GLU A 92 -10.75 -11.87 -2.76
N LYS A 93 -9.69 -11.18 -2.31
CA LYS A 93 -9.67 -10.53 -0.99
C LYS A 93 -10.60 -9.31 -0.89
N GLN A 94 -10.78 -8.57 -1.98
CA GLN A 94 -11.75 -7.49 -2.03
C GLN A 94 -13.20 -8.01 -1.99
N GLU A 95 -13.54 -8.99 -2.84
CA GLU A 95 -14.91 -9.46 -3.03
C GLU A 95 -15.40 -10.35 -1.87
N LYS A 96 -14.54 -11.24 -1.35
CA LYS A 96 -14.94 -12.21 -0.31
C LYS A 96 -14.67 -11.70 1.11
N ASP A 97 -13.51 -11.06 1.30
CA ASP A 97 -13.02 -10.72 2.63
C ASP A 97 -13.17 -9.21 2.95
N GLY A 98 -13.60 -8.41 1.97
CA GLY A 98 -13.83 -6.97 2.13
C GLY A 98 -12.54 -6.14 2.30
N TRP A 99 -11.38 -6.71 1.96
CA TRP A 99 -10.10 -6.02 2.12
C TRP A 99 -10.04 -4.77 1.23
N GLN A 100 -9.45 -3.70 1.77
CA GLN A 100 -9.18 -2.48 1.02
C GLN A 100 -7.73 -2.50 0.54
N PHE A 101 -7.51 -2.30 -0.76
CA PHE A 101 -6.18 -2.21 -1.35
C PHE A 101 -5.92 -0.77 -1.78
N VAL A 102 -4.87 -0.16 -1.23
CA VAL A 102 -4.52 1.24 -1.45
C VAL A 102 -3.13 1.30 -2.04
N PHE A 103 -2.97 2.09 -3.11
CA PHE A 103 -1.69 2.21 -3.80
C PHE A 103 -1.24 3.67 -3.90
N LEU A 104 -0.06 3.97 -3.37
CA LEU A 104 0.57 5.27 -3.45
C LEU A 104 1.88 5.15 -4.20
N SER A 105 2.11 6.01 -5.19
CA SER A 105 3.37 6.00 -5.92
C SER A 105 3.88 7.38 -6.32
N ALA A 106 5.20 7.57 -6.23
CA ALA A 106 5.86 8.75 -6.81
C ALA A 106 6.05 8.63 -8.34
N ASP A 107 6.01 7.40 -8.86
CA ASP A 107 6.07 7.09 -10.30
C ASP A 107 4.65 6.95 -10.87
N LEU A 108 4.37 7.68 -11.96
CA LEU A 108 3.07 7.66 -12.65
C LEU A 108 2.81 6.36 -13.39
N GLU A 109 3.83 5.77 -14.01
CA GLU A 109 3.69 4.50 -14.74
C GLU A 109 3.34 3.37 -13.76
N ALA A 110 3.90 3.40 -12.54
CA ALA A 110 3.54 2.45 -11.48
C ALA A 110 2.06 2.58 -11.05
N ILE A 111 1.47 3.78 -11.12
CA ILE A 111 0.03 3.96 -10.85
C ILE A 111 -0.81 3.33 -11.95
N GLU A 112 -0.41 3.49 -13.21
CA GLU A 112 -1.08 2.87 -14.36
C GLU A 112 -1.03 1.34 -14.25
N ASP A 113 0.13 0.80 -13.91
CA ASP A 113 0.34 -0.63 -13.68
C ASP A 113 -0.49 -1.18 -12.52
N ALA A 114 -0.63 -0.41 -11.43
CA ALA A 114 -1.45 -0.81 -10.29
C ALA A 114 -2.90 -1.08 -10.68
N MET A 115 -3.49 -0.30 -11.59
CA MET A 115 -4.82 -0.60 -12.12
C MET A 115 -4.85 -1.95 -12.85
N GLY A 116 -3.78 -2.26 -13.60
CA GLY A 116 -3.58 -3.56 -14.22
C GLY A 116 -3.37 -4.72 -13.24
N TYR A 117 -3.04 -4.44 -11.98
CA TYR A 117 -2.91 -5.43 -10.90
C TYR A 117 -4.21 -5.64 -10.12
N GLY A 118 -5.25 -4.83 -10.36
CA GLY A 118 -6.54 -4.94 -9.69
C GLY A 118 -6.80 -3.90 -8.61
N PHE A 119 -5.91 -2.91 -8.42
CA PHE A 119 -6.19 -1.78 -7.55
C PHE A 119 -7.24 -0.86 -8.19
N HIS A 120 -8.19 -0.38 -7.39
CA HIS A 120 -9.17 0.59 -7.88
C HIS A 120 -8.54 1.98 -8.04
N ALA A 121 -8.82 2.66 -9.15
CA ALA A 121 -8.32 4.01 -9.40
C ALA A 121 -8.67 5.01 -8.27
N ALA A 122 -9.83 4.83 -7.63
CA ALA A 122 -10.24 5.63 -6.48
C ALA A 122 -9.30 5.46 -5.27
N SER A 123 -8.74 4.26 -5.08
CA SER A 123 -7.80 3.89 -4.00
C SER A 123 -6.33 3.97 -4.42
N SER A 124 -6.05 4.49 -5.61
CA SER A 124 -4.70 4.73 -6.14
C SER A 124 -4.45 6.23 -6.31
N MET A 125 -3.30 6.71 -5.82
CA MET A 125 -2.94 8.13 -5.93
C MET A 125 -1.44 8.30 -6.16
N ALA A 126 -1.10 9.10 -7.18
CA ALA A 126 0.26 9.54 -7.40
C ALA A 126 0.62 10.64 -6.39
N PHE A 127 1.86 10.67 -5.90
CA PHE A 127 2.36 11.75 -5.06
C PHE A 127 3.64 12.39 -5.62
N ASP A 128 4.00 13.57 -5.14
CA ASP A 128 5.30 14.19 -5.41
C ASP A 128 6.34 13.72 -4.38
N LYS A 129 7.54 13.39 -4.86
CA LYS A 129 8.64 12.89 -4.01
C LYS A 129 9.28 13.95 -3.10
N THR A 130 8.82 15.20 -3.15
CA THR A 130 9.22 16.22 -2.17
C THR A 130 8.73 15.85 -0.77
N GLU A 131 9.36 16.43 0.25
CA GLU A 131 8.93 16.28 1.64
C GLU A 131 7.46 16.70 1.82
N SER A 132 7.03 17.80 1.20
CA SER A 132 5.64 18.24 1.25
C SER A 132 4.69 17.28 0.53
N GLY A 133 5.07 16.78 -0.67
CA GLY A 133 4.22 15.85 -1.43
C GLY A 133 4.02 14.52 -0.70
N VAL A 134 5.09 13.98 -0.11
CA VAL A 134 5.02 12.81 0.78
C VAL A 134 4.14 13.11 1.99
N GLY A 135 4.36 14.25 2.66
CA GLY A 135 3.55 14.67 3.80
C GLY A 135 2.06 14.77 3.48
N ASP A 136 1.71 15.38 2.36
CA ASP A 136 0.33 15.51 1.87
C ASP A 136 -0.28 14.15 1.54
N ALA A 137 0.48 13.24 0.93
CA ALA A 137 0.00 11.89 0.60
C ALA A 137 -0.36 11.09 1.85
N PHE A 138 0.51 11.13 2.87
CA PHE A 138 0.24 10.50 4.16
C PHE A 138 -0.91 11.17 4.91
N ALA A 139 -1.06 12.50 4.83
CA ALA A 139 -2.18 13.22 5.41
C ALA A 139 -3.52 12.81 4.78
N SER A 140 -3.58 12.76 3.43
CA SER A 140 -4.74 12.28 2.69
C SER A 140 -5.06 10.83 3.06
N LEU A 141 -4.07 9.93 3.02
CA LEU A 141 -4.25 8.53 3.43
C LEU A 141 -4.82 8.41 4.85
N SER A 142 -4.24 9.14 5.81
CA SER A 142 -4.71 9.16 7.20
C SER A 142 -6.17 9.60 7.31
N ALA A 143 -6.57 10.64 6.59
CA ALA A 143 -7.95 11.11 6.56
C ALA A 143 -8.91 10.05 5.97
N ARG A 144 -8.56 9.45 4.82
CA ARG A 144 -9.38 8.41 4.17
C ARG A 144 -9.51 7.17 5.07
N LEU A 145 -8.43 6.75 5.72
CA LEU A 145 -8.44 5.65 6.68
C LEU A 145 -9.31 5.96 7.90
N ALA A 146 -9.29 7.20 8.41
CA ALA A 146 -10.15 7.61 9.51
C ALA A 146 -11.64 7.57 9.12
N ASP A 147 -11.98 8.01 7.90
CA ASP A 147 -13.34 7.95 7.36
C ASP A 147 -13.83 6.51 7.21
N TYR A 148 -13.02 5.65 6.58
CA TYR A 148 -13.32 4.23 6.45
C TYR A 148 -13.45 3.55 7.80
N ARG A 149 -12.50 3.75 8.72
CA ARG A 149 -12.54 3.16 10.08
C ARG A 149 -13.79 3.59 10.83
N GLY A 150 -14.13 4.88 10.80
CA GLY A 150 -15.31 5.46 11.42
C GLY A 150 -16.64 5.19 10.70
N ALA A 151 -16.63 4.39 9.62
CA ALA A 151 -17.82 4.07 8.80
C ALA A 151 -18.50 5.30 8.17
N ARG A 152 -17.76 6.38 7.97
CA ARG A 152 -18.18 7.56 7.18
C ARG A 152 -18.05 7.31 5.68
N ALA A 153 -17.20 6.35 5.30
CA ALA A 153 -17.03 5.85 3.94
C ALA A 153 -17.07 4.32 3.94
N SER A 154 -17.58 3.72 2.86
CA SER A 154 -17.62 2.27 2.66
C SER A 154 -16.29 1.69 2.15
N GLU A 155 -15.43 2.54 1.60
CA GLU A 155 -14.14 2.18 1.01
C GLU A 155 -13.09 3.26 1.26
N VAL A 156 -11.81 2.91 1.09
CA VAL A 156 -10.72 3.89 1.16
C VAL A 156 -10.50 4.48 -0.23
N ALA A 157 -11.06 5.67 -0.46
CA ALA A 157 -10.99 6.35 -1.75
C ALA A 157 -10.47 7.79 -1.60
N PHE A 158 -9.47 8.16 -2.41
CA PHE A 158 -8.94 9.51 -2.50
C PHE A 158 -9.89 10.44 -3.25
N HIS A 159 -10.11 11.62 -2.68
CA HIS A 159 -10.93 12.66 -3.28
C HIS A 159 -10.14 13.47 -4.30
N GLU A 160 -10.85 14.22 -5.12
CA GLU A 160 -10.24 15.13 -6.09
C GLU A 160 -9.33 16.16 -5.41
N GLU A 161 -9.71 16.66 -4.22
CA GLU A 161 -8.87 17.57 -3.43
C GLU A 161 -7.53 16.95 -3.02
N ASP A 162 -7.50 15.63 -2.72
CA ASP A 162 -6.27 14.92 -2.39
C ASP A 162 -5.30 14.94 -3.59
N ARG A 163 -5.85 14.72 -4.79
CA ARG A 163 -5.10 14.69 -6.06
C ARG A 163 -4.61 16.09 -6.45
N GLN A 164 -5.46 17.11 -6.28
CA GLN A 164 -5.12 18.50 -6.59
C GLN A 164 -3.98 19.05 -5.74
N ARG A 165 -3.86 18.64 -4.47
CA ARG A 165 -2.71 18.99 -3.63
C ARG A 165 -1.40 18.50 -4.25
N GLN A 166 -1.39 17.25 -4.71
CA GLN A 166 -0.22 16.64 -5.37
C GLN A 166 0.11 17.33 -6.70
N GLU A 167 -0.90 17.69 -7.50
CA GLU A 167 -0.67 18.48 -8.71
C GLU A 167 -0.12 19.88 -8.43
N GLY A 168 -0.62 20.54 -7.38
CA GLY A 168 -0.17 21.86 -6.95
C GLY A 168 1.31 21.86 -6.60
N GLU A 169 1.76 20.88 -5.82
CA GLU A 169 3.18 20.68 -5.49
C GLU A 169 4.04 20.44 -6.74
N ARG A 170 3.60 19.57 -7.66
CA ARG A 170 4.28 19.31 -8.93
C ARG A 170 4.41 20.57 -9.80
N ARG A 171 3.39 21.43 -9.82
CA ARG A 171 3.38 22.68 -10.59
C ARG A 171 4.31 23.74 -9.98
N ARG A 172 4.38 23.85 -8.65
CA ARG A 172 5.29 24.79 -7.94
C ARG A 172 6.77 24.57 -8.26
N ARG A 173 7.11 23.38 -8.74
CA ARG A 173 8.47 22.97 -9.11
C ARG A 173 8.85 23.30 -10.56
N ARG A 174 7.87 23.54 -11.45
CA ARG A 174 8.10 23.88 -12.87
C ARG A 174 8.37 25.36 -13.05
#